data_AF-A0A2T1FLL4-F1
#
_entry.id   AF-A0A2T1FLL4-F1
#
_cell.length_a   1.000
_cell.length_b   1.000
_cell.length_c   1.000
_cell.angle_alpha   90.00
_cell.angle_beta   90.00
_cell.angle_gamma   90.00
#
_symmetry.space_group_name_H-M   'P 1'
#
loop_
_entity.id
_entity.type
_entity.pdbx_description
1 polymer ?
#
loop_
_entity_poly.entity_id
_entity_poly.type
_entity_poly.pdbx_seq_one_letter_code
_entity_poly.pdbx_strand_id
1 'polypeptide(L)' 'SQENIIRSWKSLDFRNGLSAKERAFLPENPAGSIELTDAELKSATGAARNNPCSGACNLCVGH' A
#
# COMPACT_ATOMS: atom_id res chain seq x y z
N SER A 1 -5.57 14.62 11.30
CA SER A 1 -6.03 13.25 11.00
C SER A 1 -5.09 12.64 9.96
N GLN A 2 -4.51 11.47 10.25
CA GLN A 2 -3.55 10.77 9.38
C GLN A 2 -4.23 10.10 8.16
N GLU A 3 -5.56 9.98 8.15
CA GLU A 3 -6.33 9.34 7.08
C GLU A 3 -6.22 10.09 5.75
N ASN A 4 -6.13 11.43 5.80
CA ASN A 4 -5.93 12.23 4.60
C ASN A 4 -4.58 11.93 3.96
N ILE A 5 -3.53 11.72 4.75
CA ILE A 5 -2.18 11.38 4.25
C ILE A 5 -2.25 10.04 3.50
N ILE A 6 -2.84 9.00 4.11
CA ILE A 6 -2.98 7.68 3.49
C ILE A 6 -3.79 7.77 2.19
N ARG A 7 -4.89 8.54 2.20
CA ARG A 7 -5.73 8.74 1.01
C ARG A 7 -5.00 9.47 -0.12
N SER A 8 -4.10 10.40 0.19
CA SER A 8 -3.26 11.11 -0.80
C SER A 8 -2.25 10.20 -1.50
N TRP A 9 -1.94 9.04 -0.94
CA TRP A 9 -1.08 8.04 -1.58
C TRP A 9 -1.87 6.96 -2.31
N LYS A 10 -3.11 6.72 -1.87
CA LYS A 10 -3.99 5.72 -2.50
C LYS A 10 -4.73 6.25 -3.73
N SER A 11 -5.08 7.54 -3.76
CA SER A 11 -5.85 8.16 -4.84
C SER A 11 -5.11 9.37 -5.41
N LEU A 12 -4.78 9.29 -6.69
CA LEU A 12 -4.11 10.37 -7.42
C LEU A 12 -5.02 11.60 -7.55
N ASP A 13 -6.31 11.42 -7.74
CA ASP A 13 -7.30 12.51 -7.81
C ASP A 13 -7.37 13.30 -6.51
N PHE A 14 -7.37 12.61 -5.37
CA PHE A 14 -7.34 13.26 -4.06
C PHE A 14 -6.03 14.03 -3.86
N ARG A 15 -4.89 13.47 -4.29
CA ARG A 15 -3.59 14.15 -4.22
C ARG A 15 -3.54 15.42 -5.08
N ASN A 16 -4.11 15.36 -6.29
CA ASN A 16 -4.15 16.49 -7.22
C ASN A 16 -5.12 17.58 -6.78
N GLY A 17 -6.18 17.22 -6.07
CA GLY A 17 -7.14 18.16 -5.48
C GLY A 17 -6.62 18.94 -4.27
N LEU A 18 -5.48 18.55 -3.68
CA LEU A 18 -4.89 19.26 -2.53
C LEU A 18 -4.25 20.59 -2.94
N SER A 19 -4.38 21.59 -2.07
CA SER A 19 -3.68 22.87 -2.26
C SER A 19 -2.16 22.69 -2.15
N ALA A 20 -1.40 23.67 -2.65
CA ALA A 20 0.07 23.63 -2.59
C ALA A 20 0.60 23.52 -1.14
N LYS A 21 -0.07 24.17 -0.18
CA LYS A 21 0.28 24.08 1.24
C LYS A 21 0.06 22.68 1.78
N GLU A 22 -1.08 22.06 1.48
CA GLU A 22 -1.40 20.71 1.96
C GLU A 22 -0.52 19.64 1.31
N ARG A 23 -0.14 19.81 0.04
CA ARG A 23 0.83 18.94 -0.63
C ARG A 23 2.23 19.04 -0.03
N ALA A 24 2.63 20.23 0.42
CA ALA A 24 3.92 20.42 1.10
C ALA A 24 3.98 19.76 2.49
N PHE A 25 2.83 19.48 3.11
CA PHE A 25 2.75 18.69 4.36
C PHE A 25 2.81 17.18 4.14
N LEU A 26 2.78 16.70 2.89
CA LEU A 26 2.93 15.27 2.62
C LEU A 26 4.39 14.84 2.82
N PRO A 27 4.65 13.70 3.46
CA PRO A 27 6.00 13.15 3.56
C PRO A 27 6.56 12.85 2.17
N GLU A 28 7.88 12.78 2.02
CA GLU A 28 8.50 12.48 0.72
C GLU A 28 8.15 11.06 0.24
N ASN A 29 8.07 10.10 1.16
CA ASN A 29 7.74 8.70 0.88
C ASN A 29 6.71 8.16 1.89
N PRO A 30 5.59 7.56 1.45
CA PRO A 30 4.56 7.02 2.33
C PRO A 30 5.00 5.84 3.19
N ALA A 31 5.99 5.05 2.73
CA ALA A 31 6.52 3.90 3.44
C ALA A 31 7.85 4.20 4.15
N GLY A 32 8.40 5.40 3.95
CA GLY A 32 9.77 5.74 4.32
C GLY A 32 10.81 5.01 3.46
N SER A 33 12.06 5.46 3.52
CA SER A 33 13.19 4.73 2.93
C SER A 33 13.57 3.57 3.85
N ILE A 34 13.34 2.34 3.39
CA ILE A 34 13.83 1.13 4.05
C ILE A 34 14.89 0.53 3.14
N GLU A 35 16.12 0.40 3.64
CA GLU A 35 17.15 -0.37 2.98
C GLU A 35 16.98 -1.84 3.32
N LEU A 36 16.76 -2.67 2.30
CA LEU A 36 16.66 -4.11 2.44
C LEU A 36 17.96 -4.73 1.97
N THR A 37 18.47 -5.68 2.74
CA THR A 37 19.54 -6.56 2.25
C THR A 37 19.02 -7.49 1.15
N ASP A 38 19.92 -8.03 0.34
CA ASP A 38 19.59 -9.00 -0.72
C ASP A 38 18.83 -10.23 -0.18
N ALA A 39 19.11 -10.61 1.07
CA ALA A 39 18.44 -11.70 1.77
C ALA A 39 17.00 -11.33 2.20
N GLU A 40 16.80 -10.13 2.73
CA GLU A 40 15.47 -9.64 3.13
C GLU A 40 14.57 -9.39 1.92
N LEU A 41 15.13 -8.86 0.83
CA LEU A 41 14.41 -8.67 -0.42
C LEU A 41 13.94 -10.01 -1.02
N LYS A 42 14.77 -11.05 -0.95
CA LYS A 42 14.39 -12.41 -1.36
C LYS A 42 13.29 -13.01 -0.49
N SER A 43 13.24 -12.62 0.78
CA SER A 43 12.19 -13.06 1.71
C SER A 43 10.90 -12.25 1.59
N ALA A 44 10.89 -11.13 0.87
CA ALA A 44 9.70 -10.32 0.67
C ALA A 44 8.73 -11.05 -0.28
N THR A 45 7.66 -11.62 0.27
CA THR A 45 6.61 -12.27 -0.51
C THR A 45 5.39 -11.37 -0.64
N GLY A 46 4.65 -11.49 -1.75
CA GLY A 46 3.30 -10.92 -1.85
C GLY A 46 2.30 -11.61 -0.91
N ALA A 47 1.01 -11.44 -1.14
CA ALA A 47 -0.05 -12.13 -0.40
C ALA A 47 0.05 -13.67 -0.58
N ALA A 48 0.84 -14.32 0.26
CA ALA A 48 0.90 -15.76 0.35
C ALA A 48 -0.38 -16.25 1.04
N ARG A 49 -1.27 -16.84 0.25
CA ARG A 49 -2.46 -17.50 0.77
C ARG A 49 -2.04 -18.78 1.49
N ASN A 50 -1.71 -18.67 2.77
CA ASN A 50 -1.54 -19.86 3.62
C ASN A 50 -2.90 -20.44 4.07
N ASN A 51 -3.96 -20.14 3.32
CA ASN A 51 -5.26 -20.75 3.39
C ASN A 51 -5.66 -21.12 1.95
N PRO A 52 -6.07 -22.36 1.67
CA PRO A 52 -6.49 -22.78 0.33
C PRO A 52 -7.58 -21.89 -0.31
N CYS A 53 -8.24 -21.00 0.46
CA CYS A 53 -9.38 -20.20 0.03
C CYS A 53 -9.20 -18.66 0.04
N SER A 54 -8.00 -18.07 0.16
CA SER A 54 -7.92 -16.62 0.55
C SER A 54 -7.32 -15.62 -0.44
N GLY A 55 -7.91 -15.42 -1.61
CA GLY A 55 -7.42 -14.38 -2.55
C GLY A 55 -7.94 -14.45 -3.97
N ALA A 56 -9.04 -15.16 -4.17
CA ALA A 56 -9.97 -14.83 -5.22
C ALA A 56 -11.17 -14.37 -4.40
N CYS A 57 -11.44 -13.07 -4.40
CA CYS A 57 -12.81 -12.65 -4.17
C CYS A 57 -13.60 -13.37 -5.27
N ASN A 58 -14.27 -14.47 -4.89
CA ASN A 58 -15.16 -15.32 -5.69
C ASN A 58 -14.60 -16.63 -6.29
N LEU A 59 -13.83 -17.44 -5.57
CA LEU A 59 -13.69 -18.85 -5.98
C LEU A 59 -13.59 -19.83 -4.80
N CYS A 60 -14.71 -20.02 -4.10
CA CYS A 60 -14.99 -21.26 -3.38
C CYS A 60 -16.31 -21.80 -3.93
N VAL A 61 -16.24 -22.62 -4.97
CA VAL A 61 -17.38 -23.44 -5.42
C VAL A 61 -16.93 -24.89 -5.37
N GLY A 62 -17.53 -25.65 -4.45
CA GLY A 62 -17.57 -27.12 -4.48
C GLY A 62 -16.36 -27.82 -3.86
N HIS A 63 -16.48 -28.20 -2.58
CA HIS A 63 -16.66 -29.61 -2.21
C HIS A 63 -17.40 -29.71 -0.88
#